data_AF-A0A932PHT2-F1
#
_entry.id   AF-A0A932PHT2-F1
#
_cell.length_a   1.000
_cell.length_b   1.000
_cell.length_c   1.000
_cell.angle_alpha   90.00
_cell.angle_beta   90.00
_cell.angle_gamma   90.00
#
_symmetry.space_group_name_H-M   'P 1'
#
loop_
_entity.id
_entity.type
_entity.pdbx_description
1 polymer ?
#
loop_
_entity_poly.entity_id
_entity_poly.type
_entity_poly.pdbx_seq_one_letter_code
_entity_poly.pdbx_strand_id
1 'polypeptide(L)'
;MIRKLIEVASKGGNFLLNVGPTPEGRINPVEAERLEGIGRWMQRYGTAIYETTAGPFRRLPFFGCCTQRGRTLYVHVFALPEDGQLSLAGLKNEIVRAYPASPQRQELVFLRGPQRALILPGEGTDPVASVFAVEVKGEPEVEDLVLGPDGEGVIELPALYAEIRGQHGQRASRASQEGRVYVGTWSNPDDVAVWDFYVPAEGSYAVELDARLASKHTVGQRIEVAAGEQKLLGKLGSDGVSLSGQVRLAKGMNTLSVKLPDAKRMQPPVLDLFGVTLMPVEH
;
A
#
# COMPACT_ATOMS: atom_id res chain seq x y z
N MET A 1 -8.96 -9.97 6.83
CA MET A 1 -9.92 -10.41 5.79
C MET A 1 -10.68 -9.23 5.20
N ILE A 2 -11.23 -8.35 6.03
CA ILE A 2 -11.84 -7.07 5.61
C ILE A 2 -10.97 -6.29 4.60
N ARG A 3 -9.67 -6.10 4.88
CA ARG A 3 -8.77 -5.42 3.92
C ARG A 3 -8.73 -6.08 2.54
N LYS A 4 -8.73 -7.42 2.46
CA LYS A 4 -8.76 -8.14 1.18
C LYS A 4 -10.08 -7.93 0.43
N LEU A 5 -11.21 -7.95 1.15
CA LEU A 5 -12.52 -7.62 0.57
C LEU A 5 -12.50 -6.22 -0.06
N ILE A 6 -12.00 -5.23 0.68
CA ILE A 6 -11.88 -3.85 0.23
C ILE A 6 -10.93 -3.72 -0.98
N GLU A 7 -9.76 -4.37 -0.94
CA GLU A 7 -8.79 -4.34 -2.05
C GLU A 7 -9.35 -4.98 -3.33
N VAL A 8 -10.17 -6.03 -3.21
CA VAL A 8 -10.82 -6.66 -4.36
C VAL A 8 -11.93 -5.77 -4.92
N ALA A 9 -12.79 -5.21 -4.06
CA ALA A 9 -13.86 -4.30 -4.47
C ALA A 9 -13.32 -3.02 -5.14
N SER A 10 -12.25 -2.42 -4.58
CA SER A 10 -11.62 -1.20 -5.14
C SER A 10 -11.00 -1.41 -6.53
N LYS A 11 -10.76 -2.66 -6.91
CA LYS A 11 -10.27 -3.05 -8.25
C LYS A 11 -11.37 -3.61 -9.16
N GLY A 12 -12.64 -3.49 -8.75
CA GLY A 12 -13.80 -3.96 -9.54
C GLY A 12 -14.01 -5.47 -9.52
N GLY A 13 -13.38 -6.19 -8.60
CA GLY A 13 -13.54 -7.64 -8.46
C GLY A 13 -14.59 -8.04 -7.43
N ASN A 14 -14.98 -9.31 -7.46
CA ASN A 14 -15.85 -9.93 -6.44
C ASN A 14 -15.02 -10.79 -5.49
N PHE A 15 -15.23 -10.61 -4.18
CA PHE A 15 -14.52 -11.37 -3.16
C PHE A 15 -15.37 -12.56 -2.69
N LEU A 16 -15.01 -13.76 -3.14
CA LEU A 16 -15.63 -15.01 -2.68
C LEU A 16 -14.81 -15.59 -1.52
N LEU A 17 -15.46 -15.81 -0.38
CA LEU A 17 -14.85 -16.42 0.79
C LEU A 17 -15.41 -17.83 0.99
N ASN A 18 -14.52 -18.82 0.94
CA ASN A 18 -14.87 -20.21 1.25
C ASN A 18 -14.73 -20.48 2.74
N VAL A 19 -15.62 -21.32 3.27
CA VAL A 19 -15.61 -21.84 4.64
C VAL A 19 -15.63 -23.36 4.60
N GLY A 20 -14.88 -24.01 5.49
CA GLY A 20 -14.78 -25.46 5.53
C GLY A 20 -15.49 -25.98 6.79
N PRO A 21 -16.64 -26.65 6.68
CA PRO A 21 -17.27 -27.23 7.85
C PRO A 21 -16.37 -28.32 8.45
N THR A 22 -16.47 -28.54 9.76
CA THR A 22 -15.90 -29.71 10.43
C THR A 22 -16.53 -30.99 9.89
N PRO A 23 -15.95 -32.18 10.15
CA PRO A 23 -16.56 -33.46 9.76
C PRO A 23 -18.01 -33.63 10.24
N GLU A 24 -18.37 -32.97 11.35
CA GLU A 24 -19.73 -32.96 11.92
C GLU A 24 -20.66 -31.90 11.28
N GLY A 25 -20.21 -31.22 10.22
CA GLY A 25 -20.99 -30.22 9.48
C GLY A 25 -21.07 -28.85 10.16
N ARG A 26 -20.25 -28.56 11.18
CA ARG A 26 -20.27 -27.28 11.92
C ARG A 26 -19.23 -26.31 11.38
N ILE A 27 -19.47 -25.00 11.44
CA ILE A 27 -18.44 -24.01 11.12
C ILE A 27 -17.42 -23.99 12.26
N ASN A 28 -16.12 -23.96 11.93
CA ASN A 28 -15.07 -23.82 12.93
C ASN A 28 -15.25 -22.49 13.70
N PRO A 29 -15.20 -22.48 15.05
CA PRO A 29 -15.38 -21.26 15.84
C PRO A 29 -14.48 -20.09 15.41
N VAL A 30 -13.24 -20.36 15.00
CA VAL A 30 -12.29 -19.33 14.52
C VAL A 30 -12.74 -18.74 13.18
N GLU A 31 -13.34 -19.54 12.31
CA GLU A 31 -13.92 -19.05 11.05
C GLU A 31 -15.18 -18.24 11.31
N ALA A 32 -16.05 -18.70 12.22
CA ALA A 32 -17.24 -17.98 12.63
C ALA A 32 -16.90 -16.58 13.18
N GLU A 33 -15.94 -16.49 14.11
CA GLU A 33 -15.49 -15.21 14.68
C GLU A 33 -14.99 -14.23 13.61
N ARG A 34 -14.24 -14.73 12.62
CA ARG A 34 -13.76 -13.92 11.49
C ARG A 34 -14.90 -13.43 10.60
N LEU A 35 -15.88 -14.28 10.30
CA LEU A 35 -17.06 -13.92 9.52
C LEU A 35 -17.92 -12.90 10.25
N GLU A 36 -18.11 -13.05 11.56
CA GLU A 36 -18.81 -12.07 12.39
C GLU A 36 -18.07 -10.73 12.41
N GLY A 37 -16.73 -10.75 12.48
CA GLY A 37 -15.91 -9.54 12.36
C GLY A 37 -16.13 -8.82 11.03
N ILE A 38 -16.18 -9.55 9.91
CA ILE A 38 -16.54 -9.00 8.60
C ILE A 38 -17.97 -8.44 8.63
N GLY A 39 -18.93 -9.18 9.20
CA GLY A 39 -20.33 -8.78 9.31
C GLY A 39 -20.50 -7.46 10.07
N ARG A 40 -19.84 -7.30 11.22
CA ARG A 40 -19.86 -6.05 12.01
C ARG A 40 -19.31 -4.86 11.21
N TRP A 41 -18.21 -5.06 10.48
CA TRP A 41 -17.64 -4.02 9.64
C TRP A 41 -18.57 -3.66 8.47
N MET A 42 -19.17 -4.66 7.82
CA MET A 42 -20.13 -4.49 6.71
C MET A 42 -21.43 -3.80 7.15
N GLN A 43 -21.90 -4.03 8.37
CA GLN A 43 -23.06 -3.30 8.91
C GLN A 43 -22.78 -1.79 9.00
N ARG A 44 -21.53 -1.42 9.31
CA ARG A 44 -21.13 -0.01 9.45
C ARG A 44 -20.79 0.64 8.11
N TYR A 45 -20.07 -0.06 7.22
CA TYR A 45 -19.44 0.49 6.02
C TYR A 45 -19.88 -0.16 4.71
N GLY A 46 -20.90 -1.03 4.72
CA GLY A 46 -21.31 -1.82 3.55
C GLY A 46 -21.70 -0.99 2.32
N THR A 47 -22.14 0.26 2.50
CA THR A 47 -22.44 1.19 1.39
C THR A 47 -21.22 1.57 0.56
N ALA A 48 -20.01 1.39 1.11
CA ALA A 48 -18.75 1.59 0.40
C ALA A 48 -18.26 0.34 -0.34
N ILE A 49 -19.02 -0.75 -0.31
CA ILE A 49 -18.75 -1.99 -1.02
C ILE A 49 -19.89 -2.31 -1.99
N TYR A 50 -21.12 -2.40 -1.49
CA TYR A 50 -22.29 -2.72 -2.31
C TYR A 50 -22.58 -1.62 -3.33
N GLU A 51 -22.85 -2.04 -4.58
CA GLU A 51 -23.17 -1.15 -5.71
C GLU A 51 -22.07 -0.10 -5.98
N THR A 52 -20.84 -0.40 -5.59
CA THR A 52 -19.67 0.41 -5.94
C THR A 52 -18.92 -0.22 -7.12
N THR A 53 -18.15 0.60 -7.82
CA THR A 53 -17.20 0.19 -8.84
C THR A 53 -15.77 0.42 -8.35
N ALA A 54 -14.80 0.00 -9.17
CA ALA A 54 -13.42 0.38 -8.97
C ALA A 54 -13.28 1.91 -8.79
N GLY A 55 -12.45 2.32 -7.84
CA GLY A 55 -12.17 3.75 -7.63
C GLY A 55 -11.24 4.30 -8.71
N PRO A 56 -11.22 5.63 -8.92
CA PRO A 56 -10.41 6.27 -9.96
C PRO A 56 -8.93 6.41 -9.57
N PHE A 57 -8.57 6.21 -8.30
CA PHE A 57 -7.18 6.34 -7.84
C PHE A 57 -6.40 5.04 -8.04
N ARG A 58 -5.35 5.10 -8.86
CA ARG A 58 -4.34 4.03 -8.93
C ARG A 58 -3.46 3.97 -7.67
N ARG A 59 -3.14 5.13 -7.09
CA ARG A 59 -2.32 5.29 -5.89
C ARG A 59 -2.89 6.39 -5.01
N LEU A 60 -2.80 6.20 -3.69
CA LEU A 60 -3.11 7.20 -2.68
C LEU A 60 -1.87 7.40 -1.79
N PRO A 61 -1.57 8.62 -1.34
CA PRO A 61 -0.42 8.94 -0.49
C PRO A 61 -0.59 8.52 0.97
N PHE A 62 -1.40 7.50 1.22
CA PHE A 62 -1.64 6.90 2.52
C PHE A 62 -2.04 5.44 2.34
N PHE A 63 -1.97 4.64 3.40
CA PHE A 63 -2.28 3.22 3.32
C PHE A 63 -3.80 3.00 3.19
N GLY A 64 -4.27 2.92 1.96
CA GLY A 64 -5.68 2.85 1.65
C GLY A 64 -5.97 2.60 0.18
N CYS A 65 -7.25 2.64 -0.18
CA CYS A 65 -7.73 2.55 -1.56
C CYS A 65 -9.10 3.24 -1.68
N CYS A 66 -9.69 3.19 -2.87
CA CYS A 66 -10.96 3.86 -3.14
C CYS A 66 -11.93 2.94 -3.90
N THR A 67 -13.21 2.99 -3.54
CA THR A 67 -14.33 2.52 -4.38
C THR A 67 -15.19 3.73 -4.77
N GLN A 68 -15.94 3.61 -5.86
CA GLN A 68 -16.75 4.71 -6.37
C GLN A 68 -18.22 4.31 -6.52
N ARG A 69 -19.14 5.24 -6.24
CA ARG A 69 -20.54 5.14 -6.62
C ARG A 69 -21.05 6.47 -7.15
N GLY A 70 -21.24 6.55 -8.47
CA GLY A 70 -21.53 7.81 -9.15
C GLY A 70 -20.48 8.87 -8.81
N ARG A 71 -20.92 9.98 -8.22
CA ARG A 71 -20.07 11.11 -7.80
C ARG A 71 -19.55 11.03 -6.36
N THR A 72 -19.72 9.88 -5.70
CA THR A 72 -19.22 9.62 -4.35
C THR A 72 -18.01 8.70 -4.43
N LEU A 73 -16.91 9.15 -3.84
CA LEU A 73 -15.69 8.38 -3.63
C LEU A 73 -15.69 7.88 -2.19
N TYR A 74 -15.62 6.57 -2.00
CA TYR A 74 -15.41 5.99 -0.68
C TYR A 74 -13.94 5.70 -0.50
N VAL A 75 -13.31 6.46 0.40
CA VAL A 75 -11.90 6.39 0.73
C VAL A 75 -11.73 5.43 1.89
N HIS A 76 -11.13 4.28 1.64
CA HIS A 76 -10.85 3.24 2.63
C HIS A 76 -9.44 3.43 3.18
N VAL A 77 -9.31 3.62 4.48
CA VAL A 77 -8.05 3.93 5.17
C VAL A 77 -7.71 2.81 6.13
N PHE A 78 -6.61 2.09 5.85
CA PHE A 78 -6.15 0.95 6.63
C PHE A 78 -5.25 1.34 7.79
N ALA A 79 -4.58 2.49 7.69
CA ALA A 79 -3.84 3.15 8.74
C ALA A 79 -3.82 4.66 8.46
N LEU A 80 -4.01 5.49 9.49
CA LEU A 80 -3.84 6.93 9.34
C LEU A 80 -2.37 7.26 9.10
N PRO A 81 -2.07 8.24 8.24
CA PRO A 81 -0.74 8.85 8.17
C PRO A 81 -0.33 9.48 9.50
N GLU A 82 0.97 9.65 9.71
CA GLU A 82 1.54 10.25 10.92
C GLU A 82 1.03 11.67 11.18
N ASP A 83 0.84 12.46 10.11
CA ASP A 83 0.31 13.82 10.19
C ASP A 83 -1.21 13.88 10.40
N GLY A 84 -1.89 12.73 10.37
CA GLY A 84 -3.33 12.60 10.50
C GLY A 84 -4.14 13.11 9.29
N GLN A 85 -3.50 13.45 8.18
CA GLN A 85 -4.17 14.07 7.02
C GLN A 85 -4.31 13.09 5.86
N LEU A 86 -5.50 13.05 5.25
CA LEU A 86 -5.75 12.22 4.07
C LEU A 86 -5.72 13.10 2.82
N SER A 87 -4.62 13.02 2.06
CA SER A 87 -4.45 13.73 0.80
C SER A 87 -5.04 12.94 -0.37
N LEU A 88 -6.03 13.50 -1.06
CA LEU A 88 -6.54 12.99 -2.34
C LEU A 88 -5.76 13.61 -3.51
N ALA A 89 -4.44 13.42 -3.50
CA ALA A 89 -3.55 13.93 -4.54
C ALA A 89 -4.00 13.46 -5.93
N GLY A 90 -4.06 14.39 -6.88
CA GLY A 90 -4.48 14.12 -8.26
C GLY A 90 -5.99 14.26 -8.51
N LEU A 91 -6.82 14.42 -7.46
CA LEU A 91 -8.26 14.70 -7.64
C LEU A 91 -8.46 16.09 -8.28
N LYS A 92 -9.09 16.11 -9.46
CA LYS A 92 -9.35 17.36 -10.20
C LYS A 92 -10.67 18.02 -9.80
N ASN A 93 -11.60 17.24 -9.27
CA ASN A 93 -12.92 17.74 -8.91
C ASN A 93 -12.90 18.57 -7.61
N GLU A 94 -13.85 19.49 -7.53
CA GLU A 94 -14.18 20.17 -6.28
C GLU A 94 -14.89 19.19 -5.33
N ILE A 95 -14.39 19.08 -4.09
CA ILE A 95 -15.11 18.39 -3.01
C ILE A 95 -16.27 19.26 -2.55
N VAL A 96 -17.47 18.69 -2.62
CA VAL A 96 -18.72 19.27 -2.13
C VAL A 96 -18.89 18.94 -0.65
N ARG A 97 -18.61 17.69 -0.27
CA ARG A 97 -18.81 17.20 1.11
C ARG A 97 -17.85 16.05 1.41
N ALA A 98 -17.41 15.95 2.66
CA ALA A 98 -16.71 14.79 3.19
C ALA A 98 -17.32 14.38 4.55
N TYR A 99 -17.53 13.08 4.79
CA TYR A 99 -18.07 12.56 6.06
C TYR A 99 -17.65 11.11 6.28
N PRO A 100 -17.62 10.60 7.52
CA PRO A 100 -17.46 9.18 7.78
C PRO A 100 -18.59 8.39 7.11
N ALA A 101 -18.26 7.33 6.36
CA ALA A 101 -19.24 6.46 5.71
C ALA A 101 -19.91 5.50 6.72
N SER A 102 -20.17 5.98 7.93
CA SER A 102 -20.87 5.29 9.02
C SER A 102 -22.24 5.92 9.24
N PRO A 103 -23.09 5.36 10.13
CA PRO A 103 -24.36 5.97 10.47
C PRO A 103 -24.23 7.42 10.98
N GLN A 104 -23.13 7.75 11.66
CA GLN A 104 -22.79 9.12 12.07
C GLN A 104 -22.13 9.88 10.92
N ARG A 105 -22.92 10.67 10.18
CA ARG A 105 -22.45 11.44 9.02
C ARG A 105 -22.05 12.88 9.36
N GLN A 106 -21.35 13.06 10.47
CA GLN A 106 -20.81 14.38 10.81
C GLN A 106 -19.87 14.83 9.70
N GLU A 107 -20.06 16.06 9.24
CA GLU A 107 -19.24 16.60 8.16
C GLU A 107 -17.83 16.87 8.63
N LEU A 108 -16.86 16.45 7.82
CA LEU A 108 -15.44 16.62 8.09
C LEU A 108 -14.95 17.95 7.54
N VAL A 109 -13.97 18.52 8.21
CA VAL A 109 -13.23 19.66 7.68
C VAL A 109 -12.32 19.16 6.55
N PHE A 110 -12.34 19.88 5.44
CA PHE A 110 -11.40 19.66 4.35
C PHE A 110 -10.77 20.96 3.89
N LEU A 111 -9.48 20.91 3.59
CA LEU A 111 -8.73 22.06 3.07
C LEU A 111 -8.51 21.89 1.56
N ARG A 112 -8.68 22.99 0.83
CA ARG A 112 -8.35 23.07 -0.60
C ARG A 112 -6.91 23.52 -0.76
N GLY A 113 -6.09 22.70 -1.40
CA GLY A 113 -4.76 23.07 -1.86
C GLY A 113 -4.63 22.90 -3.37
N PRO A 114 -3.61 23.49 -4.01
CA PRO A 114 -3.29 23.17 -5.39
C PRO A 114 -3.08 21.65 -5.53
N GLN A 115 -3.89 21.01 -6.38
CA GLN A 115 -3.85 19.58 -6.73
C GLN A 115 -4.08 18.59 -5.57
N ARG A 116 -4.55 19.05 -4.40
CA ARG A 116 -4.79 18.20 -3.22
C ARG A 116 -6.02 18.65 -2.46
N ALA A 117 -6.84 17.68 -2.08
CA ALA A 117 -7.80 17.85 -1.01
C ALA A 117 -7.33 17.10 0.22
N LEU A 118 -7.34 17.76 1.38
CA LEU A 118 -6.94 17.17 2.65
C LEU A 118 -8.19 16.96 3.51
N ILE A 119 -8.42 15.73 3.97
CA ILE A 119 -9.50 15.39 4.89
C ILE A 119 -8.90 15.19 6.29
N LEU A 120 -9.55 15.76 7.29
CA LEU A 120 -9.20 15.61 8.71
C LEU A 120 -10.20 14.66 9.37
N PRO A 121 -9.87 13.37 9.55
CA PRO A 121 -10.83 12.32 9.92
C PRO A 121 -11.35 12.38 11.37
N GLY A 122 -10.86 13.30 12.20
CA GLY A 122 -11.28 13.43 13.61
C GLY A 122 -10.93 12.20 14.47
N GLU A 123 -11.55 12.07 15.64
CA GLU A 123 -11.42 10.89 16.50
C GLU A 123 -12.35 9.74 16.09
N GLY A 124 -12.05 8.51 16.54
CA GLY A 124 -12.98 7.37 16.40
C GLY A 124 -12.84 6.54 15.12
N THR A 125 -11.60 6.32 14.67
CA THR A 125 -11.29 5.44 13.54
C THR A 125 -11.56 3.96 13.83
N ASP A 126 -11.89 3.22 12.78
CA ASP A 126 -11.99 1.76 12.82
C ASP A 126 -10.58 1.12 12.79
N PRO A 127 -10.28 0.15 13.67
CA PRO A 127 -8.95 -0.44 13.79
C PRO A 127 -8.53 -1.29 12.59
N VAL A 128 -9.47 -1.68 11.72
CA VAL A 128 -9.19 -2.49 10.53
C VAL A 128 -9.15 -1.65 9.28
N ALA A 129 -10.21 -0.87 9.06
CA ALA A 129 -10.35 0.05 7.94
C ALA A 129 -11.44 1.10 8.22
N SER A 130 -11.04 2.37 8.32
CA SER A 130 -11.99 3.49 8.36
C SER A 130 -12.44 3.83 6.94
N VAL A 131 -13.68 4.29 6.79
CA VAL A 131 -14.20 4.68 5.47
C VAL A 131 -14.79 6.07 5.51
N PHE A 132 -14.40 6.90 4.56
CA PHE A 132 -14.89 8.27 4.40
C PHE A 132 -15.56 8.41 3.03
N ALA A 133 -16.77 8.95 3.00
CA ALA A 133 -17.45 9.32 1.78
C ALA A 133 -17.06 10.74 1.39
N VAL A 134 -16.66 10.91 0.13
CA VAL A 134 -16.24 12.18 -0.45
C VAL A 134 -17.09 12.43 -1.69
N GLU A 135 -17.99 13.40 -1.60
CA GLU A 135 -18.86 13.80 -2.70
C GLU A 135 -18.19 14.90 -3.51
N VAL A 136 -18.10 14.69 -4.82
CA VAL A 136 -17.44 15.63 -5.73
C VAL A 136 -18.40 16.23 -6.74
N LYS A 137 -18.02 17.39 -7.28
CA LYS A 137 -18.73 18.04 -8.39
C LYS A 137 -18.35 17.40 -9.72
N GLY A 138 -19.34 16.93 -10.48
CA GLY A 138 -19.13 16.23 -11.75
C GLY A 138 -18.70 14.78 -11.58
N GLU A 139 -18.39 14.11 -12.69
CA GLU A 139 -17.81 12.76 -12.69
C GLU A 139 -16.40 12.79 -12.10
N PRO A 140 -16.02 11.85 -11.22
CA PRO A 140 -14.68 11.81 -10.65
C PRO A 140 -13.57 11.68 -11.70
N GLU A 141 -12.63 12.62 -11.66
CA GLU A 141 -11.46 12.70 -12.53
C GLU A 141 -10.20 12.79 -11.66
N VAL A 142 -9.28 11.86 -11.88
CA VAL A 142 -8.03 11.75 -11.12
C VAL A 142 -6.86 11.71 -12.10
N GLU A 143 -5.82 12.48 -11.78
CA GLU A 143 -4.50 12.34 -12.38
C GLU A 143 -3.68 11.30 -11.63
N ASP A 144 -3.05 10.38 -12.36
CA ASP A 144 -2.24 9.33 -11.78
C ASP A 144 -1.01 9.91 -11.07
N LEU A 145 -0.81 9.52 -9.81
CA LEU A 145 0.43 9.79 -9.09
C LEU A 145 1.54 8.93 -9.72
N VAL A 146 2.50 9.57 -10.39
CA VAL A 146 3.70 8.94 -10.96
C VAL A 146 4.88 9.20 -10.03
N LEU A 147 5.58 8.14 -9.63
CA LEU A 147 6.80 8.25 -8.84
C LEU A 147 7.93 8.78 -9.75
N GLY A 148 8.79 9.64 -9.22
CA GLY A 148 9.90 10.23 -9.96
C GLY A 148 10.78 11.06 -9.03
N PRO A 149 11.82 11.71 -9.56
CA PRO A 149 12.71 12.51 -8.75
C PRO A 149 12.02 13.75 -8.18
N ASP A 150 12.44 14.12 -6.98
CA ASP A 150 12.14 15.42 -6.40
C ASP A 150 12.99 16.55 -7.01
N GLY A 151 12.97 17.73 -6.38
CA GLY A 151 13.74 18.90 -6.85
C GLY A 151 15.26 18.74 -6.77
N GLU A 152 15.76 17.79 -5.97
CA GLU A 152 17.19 17.48 -5.82
C GLU A 152 17.60 16.28 -6.68
N GLY A 153 16.66 15.66 -7.40
CA GLY A 153 16.89 14.49 -8.22
C GLY A 153 16.74 13.16 -7.46
N VAL A 154 16.39 13.18 -6.18
CA VAL A 154 16.23 11.98 -5.34
C VAL A 154 14.90 11.31 -5.68
N ILE A 155 14.93 9.99 -5.91
CA ILE A 155 13.72 9.20 -6.19
C ILE A 155 13.41 8.36 -4.96
N GLU A 156 12.31 8.68 -4.29
CA GLU A 156 11.77 7.86 -3.21
C GLU A 156 10.80 6.80 -3.76
N LEU A 157 11.01 5.55 -3.38
CA LEU A 157 10.15 4.41 -3.69
C LEU A 157 9.61 3.78 -2.39
N PRO A 158 8.65 4.44 -1.71
CA PRO A 158 8.05 3.91 -0.48
C PRO A 158 7.36 2.57 -0.70
N ALA A 159 7.43 1.69 0.29
CA ALA A 159 6.72 0.41 0.35
C ALA A 159 5.19 0.57 0.22
N LEU A 160 4.67 1.74 0.56
CA LEU A 160 3.28 2.13 0.30
C LEU A 160 2.88 1.88 -1.16
N TYR A 161 3.75 2.25 -2.11
CA TYR A 161 3.49 2.17 -3.54
C TYR A 161 4.05 0.90 -4.20
N ALA A 162 4.65 0.01 -3.43
CA ALA A 162 5.15 -1.26 -3.93
C ALA A 162 4.00 -2.15 -4.40
N GLU A 163 4.10 -2.67 -5.62
CA GLU A 163 3.35 -3.83 -6.04
C GLU A 163 4.08 -5.08 -5.52
N ILE A 164 3.39 -5.91 -4.72
CA ILE A 164 3.94 -7.18 -4.30
C ILE A 164 3.51 -8.24 -5.31
N ARG A 165 4.46 -8.69 -6.13
CA ARG A 165 4.26 -9.76 -7.10
C ARG A 165 4.72 -11.07 -6.47
N GLY A 166 3.84 -12.04 -6.37
CA GLY A 166 4.17 -13.39 -5.92
C GLY A 166 3.51 -14.43 -6.82
N GLN A 167 4.05 -15.64 -6.83
CA GLN A 167 3.36 -16.80 -7.41
C GLN A 167 2.32 -17.36 -6.41
N HIS A 168 1.80 -18.56 -6.67
CA HIS A 168 0.90 -19.24 -5.74
C HIS A 168 1.52 -19.33 -4.33
N GLY A 169 0.78 -18.81 -3.33
CA GLY A 169 1.21 -18.82 -1.94
C GLY A 169 2.03 -17.60 -1.50
N GLN A 170 1.81 -16.43 -2.11
CA GLN A 170 2.35 -15.15 -1.63
C GLN A 170 2.22 -15.01 -0.10
N ARG A 171 3.33 -14.64 0.54
CA ARG A 171 3.44 -14.42 1.99
C ARG A 171 3.68 -12.95 2.32
N ALA A 172 4.49 -12.26 1.50
CA ALA A 172 4.75 -10.84 1.65
C ALA A 172 3.46 -10.04 1.54
N SER A 173 3.25 -9.13 2.48
CA SER A 173 2.07 -8.29 2.54
C SER A 173 2.41 -6.91 3.10
N ARG A 174 1.62 -5.91 2.72
CA ARG A 174 1.75 -4.57 3.28
C ARG A 174 1.13 -4.51 4.67
N ALA A 175 1.87 -3.91 5.59
CA ALA A 175 1.44 -3.61 6.94
C ALA A 175 1.83 -2.17 7.28
N SER A 176 1.34 -1.68 8.42
CA SER A 176 1.73 -0.39 8.94
C SER A 176 1.90 -0.49 10.45
N GLN A 177 2.89 0.26 10.95
CA GLN A 177 3.11 0.47 12.37
C GLN A 177 3.41 1.96 12.56
N GLU A 178 2.70 2.60 13.50
CA GLU A 178 2.90 4.02 13.84
C GLU A 178 2.84 4.94 12.60
N GLY A 179 1.94 4.65 11.65
CA GLY A 179 1.77 5.45 10.42
C GLY A 179 2.75 5.10 9.30
N ARG A 180 3.88 4.46 9.59
CA ARG A 180 4.84 3.99 8.57
C ARG A 180 4.35 2.71 7.91
N VAL A 181 4.41 2.66 6.58
CA VAL A 181 3.98 1.50 5.78
C VAL A 181 5.20 0.71 5.36
N TYR A 182 5.12 -0.61 5.46
CA TYR A 182 6.19 -1.52 5.07
C TYR A 182 5.66 -2.78 4.39
N VAL A 183 6.50 -3.41 3.56
CA VAL A 183 6.30 -4.79 3.12
C VAL A 183 6.93 -5.71 4.15
N GLY A 184 6.11 -6.49 4.85
CA GLY A 184 6.54 -7.42 5.88
C GLY A 184 6.01 -8.83 5.59
N THR A 185 6.03 -9.71 6.61
CA THR A 185 5.63 -11.14 6.48
C THR A 185 6.36 -11.86 5.32
N TRP A 186 7.49 -11.32 4.91
CA TRP A 186 8.20 -11.73 3.70
C TRP A 186 9.04 -12.96 4.00
N SER A 187 8.47 -14.13 3.75
CA SER A 187 9.10 -15.44 3.97
C SER A 187 9.07 -16.33 2.73
N ASN A 188 8.64 -15.84 1.56
CA ASN A 188 8.65 -16.60 0.32
C ASN A 188 9.67 -15.97 -0.66
N PRO A 189 10.65 -16.73 -1.19
CA PRO A 189 11.67 -16.18 -2.07
C PRO A 189 11.13 -15.77 -3.45
N ASP A 190 9.96 -16.28 -3.84
CA ASP A 190 9.27 -15.91 -5.07
C ASP A 190 8.50 -14.58 -4.96
N ASP A 191 8.34 -14.04 -3.75
CA ASP A 191 7.68 -12.75 -3.54
C ASP A 191 8.67 -11.61 -3.82
N VAL A 192 8.19 -10.62 -4.57
CA VAL A 192 8.97 -9.50 -5.09
C VAL A 192 8.23 -8.21 -4.82
N ALA A 193 8.89 -7.23 -4.23
CA ALA A 193 8.37 -5.86 -4.19
C ALA A 193 8.84 -5.13 -5.45
N VAL A 194 7.92 -4.47 -6.17
CA VAL A 194 8.18 -3.83 -7.47
C VAL A 194 7.63 -2.42 -7.48
N TRP A 195 8.40 -1.49 -8.06
CA TRP A 195 7.98 -0.12 -8.31
C TRP A 195 8.20 0.24 -9.76
N ASP A 196 7.21 0.91 -10.35
CA ASP A 196 7.35 1.61 -11.62
C ASP A 196 7.41 3.11 -11.36
N PHE A 197 8.41 3.78 -11.93
CA PHE A 197 8.70 5.19 -11.71
C PHE A 197 9.33 5.82 -12.95
N TYR A 198 9.23 7.15 -13.06
CA TYR A 198 9.71 7.94 -14.18
C TYR A 198 11.05 8.59 -13.86
N VAL A 199 11.95 8.60 -14.85
CA VAL A 199 13.26 9.25 -14.80
C VAL A 199 13.35 10.26 -15.95
N PRO A 200 13.59 11.57 -15.69
CA PRO A 200 13.52 12.62 -16.71
C PRO A 200 14.72 12.64 -17.66
N ALA A 201 15.88 12.16 -17.21
CA ALA A 201 17.11 12.08 -17.96
C ALA A 201 17.93 10.87 -17.51
N GLU A 202 18.70 10.27 -18.42
CA GLU A 202 19.58 9.15 -18.06
C GLU A 202 20.59 9.57 -16.99
N GLY A 203 20.82 8.72 -16.00
CA GLY A 203 21.73 9.01 -14.88
C GLY A 203 22.08 7.78 -14.04
N SER A 204 23.09 7.95 -13.19
CA SER A 204 23.52 6.94 -12.21
C SER A 204 22.97 7.29 -10.83
N TYR A 205 22.45 6.28 -10.13
CA TYR A 205 21.83 6.46 -8.81
C TYR A 205 22.39 5.48 -7.80
N ALA A 206 22.84 5.98 -6.65
CA ALA A 206 23.16 5.15 -5.48
C ALA A 206 21.87 4.61 -4.87
N VAL A 207 21.89 3.34 -4.46
CA VAL A 207 20.70 2.66 -3.93
C VAL A 207 20.81 2.51 -2.42
N GLU A 208 19.84 3.05 -1.70
CA GLU A 208 19.68 2.88 -0.26
C GLU A 208 18.35 2.20 0.08
N LEU A 209 18.37 1.35 1.11
CA LEU A 209 17.21 0.61 1.58
C LEU A 209 16.85 1.04 3.00
N ASP A 210 15.62 1.51 3.18
CA ASP A 210 15.03 1.72 4.50
C ASP A 210 14.31 0.43 4.91
N ALA A 211 14.93 -0.34 5.80
CA ALA A 211 14.43 -1.62 6.25
C ALA A 211 14.90 -1.96 7.66
N ARG A 212 14.12 -2.78 8.37
CA ARG A 212 14.51 -3.38 9.65
C ARG A 212 14.37 -4.89 9.61
N LEU A 213 15.18 -5.59 10.41
CA LEU A 213 15.04 -7.03 10.58
C LEU A 213 13.70 -7.38 11.22
N ALA A 214 13.01 -8.37 10.65
CA ALA A 214 11.84 -8.95 11.27
C ALA A 214 12.22 -10.02 12.31
N SER A 215 13.45 -10.57 12.23
CA SER A 215 13.98 -11.55 13.17
C SER A 215 15.50 -11.49 13.23
N LYS A 216 16.10 -11.66 14.41
CA LYS A 216 17.57 -11.75 14.54
C LYS A 216 18.16 -12.98 13.85
N HIS A 217 17.35 -14.01 13.58
CA HIS A 217 17.80 -15.23 12.89
C HIS A 217 18.03 -15.04 11.39
N THR A 218 17.68 -13.89 10.82
CA THR A 218 17.80 -13.62 9.38
C THR A 218 19.06 -12.82 9.04
N VAL A 219 19.87 -12.46 10.05
CA VAL A 219 21.20 -11.87 9.85
C VAL A 219 22.05 -12.78 8.95
N GLY A 220 22.73 -12.16 7.99
CA GLY A 220 23.55 -12.82 6.98
C GLY A 220 22.80 -13.26 5.73
N GLN A 221 21.46 -13.29 5.74
CA GLN A 221 20.68 -13.55 4.52
C GLN A 221 20.87 -12.43 3.49
N ARG A 222 20.74 -12.79 2.22
CA ARG A 222 20.89 -11.86 1.10
C ARG A 222 19.61 -11.11 0.79
N ILE A 223 19.78 -9.92 0.27
CA ILE A 223 18.76 -9.11 -0.38
C ILE A 223 19.26 -8.73 -1.78
N GLU A 224 18.38 -8.82 -2.77
CA GLU A 224 18.68 -8.43 -4.15
C GLU A 224 17.84 -7.20 -4.51
N VAL A 225 18.48 -6.16 -5.02
CA VAL A 225 17.82 -5.04 -5.68
C VAL A 225 18.16 -5.08 -7.16
N ALA A 226 17.16 -5.00 -8.04
CA ALA A 226 17.36 -5.06 -9.47
C ALA A 226 16.67 -3.92 -10.22
N ALA A 227 17.37 -3.32 -11.18
CA ALA A 227 16.87 -2.31 -12.13
C ALA A 227 17.17 -2.80 -13.55
N GLY A 228 16.16 -3.33 -14.24
CA GLY A 228 16.35 -4.05 -15.51
C GLY A 228 17.25 -5.28 -15.32
N GLU A 229 18.34 -5.35 -16.09
CA GLU A 229 19.33 -6.45 -15.99
C GLU A 229 20.36 -6.23 -14.88
N GLN A 230 20.46 -5.02 -14.33
CA GLN A 230 21.41 -4.69 -13.27
C GLN A 230 20.92 -5.24 -11.94
N LYS A 231 21.83 -5.87 -11.19
CA LYS A 231 21.54 -6.46 -9.87
C LYS A 231 22.59 -6.01 -8.85
N LEU A 232 22.10 -5.54 -7.72
CA LEU A 232 22.90 -5.27 -6.53
C LEU A 232 22.53 -6.31 -5.47
N LEU A 233 23.55 -6.97 -4.93
CA LEU A 233 23.39 -7.95 -3.86
C LEU A 233 23.89 -7.36 -2.55
N GLY A 234 22.99 -7.31 -1.56
CA GLY A 234 23.29 -6.89 -0.20
C GLY A 234 23.17 -8.05 0.78
N LYS A 235 23.50 -7.76 2.04
CA LYS A 235 23.33 -8.69 3.17
C LYS A 235 22.67 -7.99 4.34
N LEU A 236 21.87 -8.74 5.07
CA LEU A 236 21.25 -8.30 6.30
C LEU A 236 22.28 -8.33 7.44
N GLY A 237 22.58 -7.19 8.03
CA GLY A 237 23.39 -7.05 9.25
C GLY A 237 22.53 -6.97 10.50
N SER A 238 23.17 -6.93 11.68
CA SER A 238 22.48 -6.75 12.98
C SER A 238 21.72 -5.43 13.07
N ASP A 239 22.25 -4.39 12.43
CA ASP A 239 21.80 -3.00 12.59
C ASP A 239 21.12 -2.44 11.33
N GLY A 240 20.89 -3.27 10.31
CA GLY A 240 20.25 -2.85 9.06
C GLY A 240 20.69 -3.65 7.85
N VAL A 241 20.51 -3.06 6.67
CA VAL A 241 20.89 -3.69 5.40
C VAL A 241 22.20 -3.11 4.91
N SER A 242 23.19 -3.98 4.65
CA SER A 242 24.42 -3.59 3.95
C SER A 242 24.23 -3.85 2.46
N LEU A 243 24.03 -2.78 1.69
CA LEU A 243 23.98 -2.77 0.24
C LEU A 243 24.82 -1.59 -0.23
N SER A 244 25.77 -1.83 -1.13
CA SER A 244 26.52 -0.77 -1.79
C SER A 244 26.51 -1.01 -3.29
N GLY A 245 26.31 0.06 -4.04
CA GLY A 245 26.25 0.00 -5.49
C GLY A 245 25.36 1.09 -6.05
N GLN A 246 25.43 1.21 -7.37
CA GLN A 246 24.66 2.18 -8.13
C GLN A 246 23.97 1.44 -9.27
N VAL A 247 22.85 1.99 -9.72
CA VAL A 247 22.15 1.55 -10.93
C VAL A 247 22.13 2.68 -11.93
N ARG A 248 22.36 2.37 -13.21
CA ARG A 248 22.18 3.33 -14.30
C ARG A 248 20.75 3.22 -14.81
N LEU A 249 20.03 4.34 -14.83
CA LEU A 249 18.62 4.40 -15.24
C LEU A 249 18.50 5.17 -16.53
N ALA A 250 17.71 4.66 -17.47
CA ALA A 250 17.43 5.33 -18.73
C ALA A 250 16.35 6.40 -18.53
N LYS A 251 16.32 7.41 -19.43
CA LYS A 251 15.19 8.34 -19.49
C LYS A 251 13.88 7.59 -19.79
N GLY A 252 12.83 7.91 -19.06
CA GLY A 252 11.49 7.33 -19.22
C GLY A 252 11.05 6.49 -18.03
N MET A 253 10.11 5.58 -18.26
CA MET A 253 9.64 4.66 -17.22
C MET A 253 10.68 3.57 -16.97
N ASN A 254 10.98 3.35 -15.69
CA ASN A 254 11.88 2.31 -15.19
C ASN A 254 11.14 1.48 -14.14
N THR A 255 11.63 0.25 -13.94
CA THR A 255 11.14 -0.66 -12.91
C THR A 255 12.28 -1.03 -11.98
N LEU A 256 12.07 -0.89 -10.67
CA LEU A 256 12.95 -1.41 -9.63
C LEU A 256 12.24 -2.58 -8.94
N SER A 257 13.01 -3.61 -8.58
CA SER A 257 12.50 -4.71 -7.76
C SER A 257 13.43 -5.05 -6.60
N VAL A 258 12.83 -5.51 -5.50
CA VAL A 258 13.54 -6.04 -4.33
C VAL A 258 13.09 -7.47 -4.08
N LYS A 259 14.04 -8.38 -3.82
CA LYS A 259 13.81 -9.79 -3.51
C LYS A 259 14.64 -10.27 -2.33
N LEU A 260 14.12 -11.29 -1.66
CA LEU A 260 14.77 -11.98 -0.54
C LEU A 260 15.08 -13.43 -0.95
N PRO A 261 16.17 -13.67 -1.70
CA PRO A 261 16.44 -14.99 -2.31
C PRO A 261 16.64 -16.12 -1.30
N ASP A 262 17.03 -15.81 -0.06
CA ASP A 262 17.26 -16.80 0.99
C ASP A 262 16.03 -17.06 1.88
N ALA A 263 14.91 -16.36 1.63
CA ALA A 263 13.67 -16.54 2.38
C ALA A 263 13.12 -17.97 2.23
N LYS A 264 12.45 -18.48 3.27
CA LYS A 264 11.84 -19.81 3.27
C LYS A 264 10.46 -19.79 3.91
N ARG A 265 9.46 -20.39 3.24
CA ARG A 265 8.04 -20.28 3.62
C ARG A 265 7.72 -20.71 5.06
N MET A 266 8.49 -21.65 5.58
CA MET A 266 8.33 -22.23 6.92
C MET A 266 9.26 -21.60 7.97
N GLN A 267 9.97 -20.53 7.62
CA GLN A 267 10.82 -19.76 8.52
C GLN A 267 10.19 -18.41 8.87
N PRO A 268 10.68 -17.75 9.93
CA PRO A 268 10.23 -16.39 10.26
C PRO A 268 10.39 -15.43 9.07
N PRO A 269 9.57 -14.37 9.01
CA PRO A 269 9.77 -13.28 8.05
C PRO A 269 11.18 -12.73 8.13
N VAL A 270 11.71 -12.33 6.98
CA VAL A 270 13.11 -11.95 6.84
C VAL A 270 13.34 -10.50 7.29
N LEU A 271 12.55 -9.57 6.76
CA LEU A 271 12.64 -8.14 7.07
C LEU A 271 11.30 -7.41 6.82
N ASP A 272 11.19 -6.22 7.39
CA ASP A 272 10.19 -5.21 7.07
C ASP A 272 10.86 -4.13 6.21
N LEU A 273 10.43 -3.99 4.95
CA LEU A 273 10.95 -3.00 3.99
C LEU A 273 10.04 -1.78 3.97
N PHE A 274 10.55 -0.61 4.33
CA PHE A 274 9.82 0.66 4.29
C PHE A 274 9.94 1.38 2.94
N GLY A 275 11.04 1.16 2.20
CA GLY A 275 11.20 1.72 0.86
C GLY A 275 12.62 1.58 0.32
N VAL A 276 12.79 2.09 -0.89
CA VAL A 276 14.10 2.26 -1.54
C VAL A 276 14.28 3.73 -1.89
N THR A 277 15.46 4.27 -1.66
CA THR A 277 15.84 5.62 -2.08
C THR A 277 16.93 5.52 -3.14
N LEU A 278 16.74 6.24 -4.24
CA LEU A 278 17.73 6.35 -5.31
C LEU A 278 18.29 7.77 -5.31
N MET A 279 19.54 7.92 -4.90
CA MET A 279 20.22 9.22 -4.82
C MET A 279 21.02 9.45 -6.09
N PRO A 280 20.86 10.59 -6.78
CA PRO A 280 21.62 10.90 -7.98
C PRO A 280 23.12 10.97 -7.64
N VAL A 281 23.95 10.41 -8.50
CA VAL A 281 25.41 10.43 -8.36
C VAL A 281 25.94 11.46 -9.34
N GLU A 282 26.53 12.53 -8.83
CA GLU A 282 27.23 13.50 -9.67
C GLU A 282 28.42 12.85 -10.38
N HIS A 283 28.56 13.16 -11.66
CA HIS A 283 29.67 12.73 -12.51
C HIS A 283 30.75 13.81 -12.59
#